data_AF-A0A345XJB1-F1
#
_entry.id   AF-A0A345XJB1-F1
#
_cell.length_a   1.000
_cell.length_b   1.000
_cell.length_c   1.000
_cell.angle_alpha   90.00
_cell.angle_beta   90.00
_cell.angle_gamma   90.00
#
_symmetry.space_group_name_H-M   'P 1'
#
loop_
_entity.id
_entity.type
_entity.pdbx_description
1 polymer ?
#
loop_
_entity_poly.entity_id
_entity_poly.type
_entity_poly.pdbx_seq_one_letter_code
_entity_poly.pdbx_strand_id
1 'polypeptide(L)'
;MRSRMFATAAVAAAFVMVPAGSALAGSGPAPAPSERASSQSTAPTPEGNPLSKRAQASDVCYDARQIGETRHIKQGGEIIASVKHFSSSICEADYSYVWLWQSFVDKEDDYDVSAGMFNYAEDGQQGQVSWPKDNGQEYWSERSDASYDCKAAVGSVRPAGSATTYSGQTDKRC
;
A
#
# COMPACT_ATOMS: atom_id res chain seq x y z
N MET A 1 37.91 -3.46 61.62
CA MET A 1 38.61 -4.63 62.19
C MET A 1 38.26 -5.86 61.39
N ARG A 2 39.29 -6.61 60.93
CA ARG A 2 39.33 -8.04 60.53
C ARG A 2 38.41 -8.50 59.38
N SER A 3 38.79 -9.40 58.47
CA SER A 3 40.06 -9.96 58.02
C SER A 3 39.75 -10.79 56.76
N ARG A 4 40.77 -10.98 55.91
CA ARG A 4 40.76 -11.74 54.65
C ARG A 4 40.49 -13.23 54.85
N MET A 5 40.04 -13.93 53.80
CA MET A 5 40.68 -15.17 53.31
C MET A 5 40.20 -15.55 51.90
N PHE A 6 41.17 -15.93 51.06
CA PHE A 6 41.04 -16.38 49.67
C PHE A 6 40.76 -17.88 49.60
N ALA A 7 40.09 -18.32 48.53
CA ALA A 7 40.29 -19.66 47.97
C ALA A 7 39.95 -19.66 46.46
N THR A 8 40.97 -19.94 45.65
CA THR A 8 40.91 -20.29 44.23
C THR A 8 40.52 -21.76 44.07
N ALA A 9 39.69 -22.08 43.07
CA ALA A 9 39.56 -23.43 42.53
C ALA A 9 39.41 -23.35 41.01
N ALA A 10 40.36 -23.94 40.30
CA ALA A 10 40.36 -24.13 38.86
C ALA A 10 39.98 -25.57 38.56
N VAL A 11 39.05 -25.83 37.64
CA VAL A 11 38.98 -27.11 36.90
C VAL A 11 38.40 -26.89 35.49
N ALA A 12 39.26 -27.17 34.51
CA ALA A 12 39.06 -27.63 33.13
C ALA A 12 37.70 -27.48 32.44
N ALA A 13 37.68 -26.64 31.39
CA ALA A 13 36.68 -26.71 30.32
C ALA A 13 37.08 -27.77 29.29
N ALA A 14 36.29 -28.84 29.19
CA ALA A 14 36.37 -29.78 28.08
C ALA A 14 35.76 -29.14 26.83
N PHE A 15 36.58 -28.86 25.82
CA PHE A 15 36.12 -28.45 24.50
C PHE A 15 35.48 -29.65 23.79
N VAL A 16 34.15 -29.66 23.70
CA VAL A 16 33.43 -30.55 22.78
C VAL A 16 33.58 -29.96 21.38
N MET A 17 34.29 -30.67 20.51
CA MET A 17 34.32 -30.36 19.07
C MET A 17 32.92 -30.57 18.50
N VAL A 18 32.26 -29.48 18.13
CA VAL A 18 31.10 -29.51 17.24
C VAL A 18 31.60 -29.90 15.85
N PRO A 19 31.03 -30.91 15.18
CA PRO A 19 31.38 -31.20 13.80
C PRO A 19 31.00 -29.98 12.95
N ALA A 20 31.99 -29.41 12.27
CA ALA A 20 31.78 -28.43 11.22
C ALA A 20 30.90 -29.07 10.15
N GLY A 21 29.62 -28.71 10.13
CA GLY A 21 28.75 -28.99 9.00
C GLY A 21 29.34 -28.27 7.81
N SER A 22 29.87 -29.04 6.86
CA SER A 22 30.32 -28.54 5.57
C SER A 22 29.14 -27.84 4.90
N ALA A 23 29.14 -26.50 4.90
CA ALA A 23 28.41 -25.78 3.89
C ALA A 23 29.04 -26.19 2.56
N LEU A 24 28.40 -27.13 1.86
CA LEU A 24 28.67 -27.33 0.44
C LEU A 24 28.25 -26.01 -0.22
N ALA A 25 29.22 -25.11 -0.39
CA ALA A 25 29.14 -24.09 -1.41
C ALA A 25 28.99 -24.85 -2.72
N GLY A 26 27.75 -25.09 -3.12
CA GLY A 26 27.45 -25.63 -4.43
C GLY A 26 28.03 -24.64 -5.44
N SER A 27 29.14 -25.01 -6.06
CA SER A 27 29.72 -24.35 -7.24
C SER A 27 28.83 -24.54 -8.47
N GLY A 28 27.51 -24.55 -8.27
CA GLY A 28 26.55 -24.50 -9.36
C GLY A 28 26.55 -23.10 -9.93
N PRO A 29 26.39 -22.94 -11.25
CA PRO A 29 26.17 -21.63 -11.83
C PRO A 29 25.04 -20.93 -11.07
N ALA A 30 25.20 -19.64 -10.76
CA ALA A 30 24.09 -18.85 -10.29
C ALA A 30 22.91 -19.07 -11.27
N PRO A 31 21.70 -19.38 -10.77
CA PRO A 31 20.55 -19.59 -11.65
C PRO A 31 20.47 -18.41 -12.60
N ALA A 32 20.20 -18.70 -13.89
CA ALA A 32 20.08 -17.64 -14.88
C ALA A 32 19.05 -16.61 -14.37
N PRO A 33 19.16 -15.31 -14.74
CA PRO A 33 18.17 -14.31 -14.33
C PRO A 33 16.71 -14.74 -14.60
N SER A 34 16.50 -15.65 -15.55
CA SER A 34 15.23 -16.28 -15.92
C SER A 34 14.71 -17.37 -14.98
N GLU A 35 15.51 -17.89 -14.03
CA GLU A 35 15.16 -18.99 -13.12
C GLU A 35 14.90 -18.54 -11.67
N ARG A 36 15.19 -17.27 -11.33
CA ARG A 36 14.55 -16.68 -10.15
C ARG A 36 13.10 -16.42 -10.54
N ALA A 37 12.17 -17.15 -9.92
CA ALA A 37 10.79 -16.70 -9.87
C ALA A 37 10.81 -15.24 -9.41
N SER A 38 10.48 -14.32 -10.31
CA SER A 38 10.41 -12.90 -10.00
C SER A 38 9.26 -12.74 -9.01
N SER A 39 9.59 -12.61 -7.73
CA SER A 39 8.61 -12.21 -6.72
C SER A 39 7.98 -10.90 -7.20
N GLN A 40 6.66 -10.88 -7.40
CA GLN A 40 5.95 -9.68 -7.78
C GLN A 40 6.23 -8.58 -6.74
N SER A 41 6.52 -7.37 -7.19
CA SER A 41 6.80 -6.24 -6.28
C SER A 41 5.57 -5.92 -5.44
N THR A 42 5.76 -5.65 -4.15
CA THR A 42 4.74 -5.15 -3.23
C THR A 42 4.89 -3.65 -2.96
N ALA A 43 5.73 -2.95 -3.75
CA ALA A 43 5.91 -1.52 -3.61
C ALA A 43 4.67 -0.77 -4.14
N PRO A 44 4.23 0.29 -3.47
CA PRO A 44 3.15 1.12 -3.99
C PRO A 44 3.59 1.87 -5.26
N THR A 45 2.67 2.15 -6.17
CA THR A 45 2.97 2.77 -7.48
C THR A 45 1.91 3.77 -7.90
N PRO A 46 2.24 4.79 -8.72
CA PRO A 46 1.25 5.70 -9.29
C PRO A 46 0.12 4.99 -10.06
N GLU A 47 0.42 3.86 -10.69
CA GLU A 47 -0.53 3.04 -11.44
C GLU A 47 -1.51 2.30 -10.52
N GLY A 48 -1.12 2.05 -9.27
CA GLY A 48 -1.84 1.23 -8.30
C GLY A 48 -1.31 -0.19 -8.27
N ASN A 49 -0.92 -0.67 -7.08
CA ASN A 49 -0.47 -2.03 -6.86
C ASN A 49 -1.38 -2.73 -5.83
N PRO A 50 -2.25 -3.66 -6.25
CA PRO A 50 -3.09 -4.45 -5.34
C PRO A 50 -2.31 -5.30 -4.34
N LEU A 51 -1.01 -5.53 -4.58
CA LEU A 51 -0.13 -6.24 -3.67
C LEU A 51 0.59 -5.32 -2.69
N SER A 52 0.34 -4.00 -2.74
CA SER A 52 0.96 -3.08 -1.79
C SER A 52 0.49 -3.35 -0.36
N LYS A 53 1.26 -2.88 0.63
CA LYS A 53 0.87 -3.05 2.04
C LYS A 53 -0.45 -2.34 2.36
N ARG A 54 -0.74 -1.18 1.75
CA ARG A 54 -2.01 -0.47 1.99
C ARG A 54 -3.17 -1.10 1.25
N ALA A 55 -2.94 -1.63 0.06
CA ALA A 55 -3.95 -2.42 -0.65
C ALA A 55 -4.36 -3.65 0.18
N GLN A 56 -3.38 -4.42 0.68
CA GLN A 56 -3.62 -5.57 1.55
C GLN A 56 -4.32 -5.18 2.86
N ALA A 57 -3.95 -4.05 3.46
CA ALA A 57 -4.60 -3.56 4.69
C ALA A 57 -6.07 -3.12 4.48
N SER A 58 -6.47 -2.88 3.23
CA SER A 58 -7.84 -2.52 2.84
C SER A 58 -8.57 -3.71 2.19
N ASP A 59 -8.02 -4.92 2.34
CA ASP A 59 -8.50 -6.17 1.74
C ASP A 59 -8.70 -6.09 0.21
N VAL A 60 -7.91 -5.26 -0.47
CA VAL A 60 -7.92 -5.17 -1.94
C VAL A 60 -7.43 -6.49 -2.51
N CYS A 61 -8.25 -7.05 -3.39
CA CYS A 61 -7.93 -8.34 -3.97
C CYS A 61 -6.77 -8.26 -4.95
N TYR A 62 -5.91 -9.27 -4.92
CA TYR A 62 -4.67 -9.29 -5.68
C TYR A 62 -4.88 -9.23 -7.21
N ASP A 63 -6.04 -9.65 -7.71
CA ASP A 63 -6.42 -9.60 -9.13
C ASP A 63 -7.13 -8.30 -9.52
N ALA A 64 -7.29 -7.36 -8.58
CA ALA A 64 -7.89 -6.06 -8.87
C ALA A 64 -7.06 -5.35 -9.95
N ARG A 65 -7.73 -4.85 -10.97
CA ARG A 65 -7.10 -4.13 -12.08
C ARG A 65 -7.84 -2.84 -12.32
N GLN A 66 -7.09 -1.83 -12.73
CA GLN A 66 -7.71 -0.58 -13.15
C GLN A 66 -8.68 -0.86 -14.30
N ILE A 67 -9.88 -0.31 -14.19
CA ILE A 67 -10.86 -0.22 -15.27
C ILE A 67 -11.09 1.25 -15.60
N GLY A 68 -11.23 1.53 -16.89
CA GLY A 68 -11.39 2.89 -17.37
C GLY A 68 -10.18 3.79 -17.20
N GLU A 69 -10.42 5.08 -17.38
CA GLU A 69 -9.36 6.07 -17.44
C GLU A 69 -9.06 6.66 -16.06
N THR A 70 -7.79 7.00 -15.86
CA THR A 70 -7.33 7.78 -14.72
C THR A 70 -7.94 9.18 -14.76
N ARG A 71 -8.42 9.65 -13.61
CA ARG A 71 -8.80 11.06 -13.42
C ARG A 71 -7.82 11.75 -12.51
N HIS A 72 -7.73 13.07 -12.66
CA HIS A 72 -6.73 13.88 -11.98
C HIS A 72 -7.41 14.94 -11.11
N ILE A 73 -6.97 15.04 -9.87
CA ILE A 73 -7.33 16.13 -8.96
C ILE A 73 -6.32 17.25 -9.17
N LYS A 74 -6.82 18.47 -9.40
CA LYS A 74 -5.97 19.62 -9.71
C LYS A 74 -6.16 20.76 -8.72
N GLN A 75 -5.06 21.42 -8.36
CA GLN A 75 -5.02 22.66 -7.58
C GLN A 75 -4.27 23.71 -8.40
N GLY A 76 -4.95 24.82 -8.74
CA GLY A 76 -4.33 25.88 -9.54
C GLY A 76 -3.80 25.42 -10.91
N GLY A 77 -4.34 24.31 -11.46
CA GLY A 77 -3.88 23.71 -12.71
C GLY A 77 -2.80 22.64 -12.55
N GLU A 78 -2.11 22.57 -11.41
CA GLU A 78 -1.17 21.49 -11.07
C GLU A 78 -1.94 20.21 -10.71
N ILE A 79 -1.47 19.06 -11.17
CA ILE A 79 -2.04 17.77 -10.77
C ILE A 79 -1.46 17.40 -9.40
N ILE A 80 -2.31 17.35 -8.38
CA ILE A 80 -1.92 17.01 -7.00
C ILE A 80 -2.21 15.56 -6.65
N ALA A 81 -3.21 14.95 -7.31
CA ALA A 81 -3.52 13.55 -7.14
C ALA A 81 -4.12 12.94 -8.40
N SER A 82 -4.21 11.61 -8.42
CA SER A 82 -5.02 10.86 -9.38
C SER A 82 -6.02 9.96 -8.67
N VAL A 83 -7.16 9.73 -9.30
CA VAL A 83 -8.21 8.81 -8.88
C VAL A 83 -8.38 7.75 -9.96
N LYS A 84 -8.43 6.48 -9.56
CA LYS A 84 -8.59 5.32 -10.45
C LYS A 84 -9.65 4.39 -9.89
N HIS A 85 -10.38 3.73 -10.79
CA HIS A 85 -11.34 2.69 -10.46
C HIS A 85 -10.66 1.34 -10.69
N PHE A 86 -10.58 0.51 -9.66
CA PHE A 86 -10.10 -0.86 -9.72
C PHE A 86 -11.27 -1.84 -9.56
N SER A 87 -11.24 -2.94 -10.29
CA SER A 87 -12.25 -4.00 -10.20
C SER A 87 -11.60 -5.38 -10.12
N SER A 88 -12.14 -6.24 -9.24
CA SER A 88 -11.73 -7.63 -9.05
C SER A 88 -12.88 -8.56 -9.41
N SER A 89 -12.59 -9.56 -10.24
CA SER A 89 -13.54 -10.62 -10.59
C SER A 89 -13.54 -11.75 -9.58
N ILE A 90 -12.42 -11.98 -8.89
CA ILE A 90 -12.34 -13.04 -7.88
C ILE A 90 -13.13 -12.64 -6.64
N CYS A 91 -13.02 -11.39 -6.24
CA CYS A 91 -13.72 -10.89 -5.07
C CYS A 91 -15.06 -10.29 -5.40
N GLU A 92 -15.41 -10.06 -6.66
CA GLU A 92 -16.64 -9.38 -7.07
C GLU A 92 -16.76 -8.03 -6.36
N ALA A 93 -15.71 -7.23 -6.52
CA ALA A 93 -15.54 -5.98 -5.77
C ALA A 93 -14.87 -4.90 -6.61
N ASP A 94 -15.33 -3.67 -6.40
CA ASP A 94 -14.74 -2.44 -6.91
C ASP A 94 -14.05 -1.65 -5.79
N TYR A 95 -13.01 -0.92 -6.17
CA TYR A 95 -12.18 -0.11 -5.27
C TYR A 95 -11.87 1.22 -5.92
N SER A 96 -11.82 2.27 -5.11
CA SER A 96 -11.23 3.54 -5.48
C SER A 96 -9.79 3.60 -5.01
N TYR A 97 -8.92 4.06 -5.91
CA TYR A 97 -7.51 4.24 -5.64
C TYR A 97 -7.13 5.70 -5.83
N VAL A 98 -6.55 6.30 -4.80
CA VAL A 98 -6.06 7.68 -4.82
C VAL A 98 -4.54 7.68 -4.64
N TRP A 99 -3.85 8.31 -5.58
CA TRP A 99 -2.40 8.50 -5.54
C TRP A 99 -2.05 9.98 -5.53
N LEU A 100 -1.26 10.40 -4.54
CA LEU A 100 -0.81 11.79 -4.38
C LEU A 100 0.51 11.96 -5.12
N TRP A 101 0.64 12.98 -5.94
CA TRP A 101 1.89 13.21 -6.66
C TRP A 101 2.96 13.73 -5.73
N GLN A 102 4.21 13.29 -5.93
CA GLN A 102 5.33 13.68 -5.07
C GLN A 102 5.48 15.20 -4.96
N SER A 103 5.23 15.95 -6.04
CA SER A 103 5.29 17.42 -6.03
C SER A 103 4.27 18.09 -5.09
N PHE A 104 3.19 17.39 -4.74
CA PHE A 104 2.24 17.83 -3.72
C PHE A 104 2.70 17.38 -2.32
N VAL A 105 3.05 16.10 -2.17
CA VAL A 105 3.50 15.54 -0.88
C VAL A 105 4.73 16.29 -0.33
N ASP A 106 5.65 16.73 -1.18
CA ASP A 106 6.84 17.48 -0.77
C ASP A 106 6.53 18.90 -0.26
N LYS A 107 5.35 19.45 -0.56
CA LYS A 107 4.96 20.83 -0.22
C LYS A 107 4.08 20.92 1.03
N GLU A 108 3.50 19.80 1.45
CA GLU A 108 2.49 19.74 2.50
C GLU A 108 2.99 18.87 3.66
N ASP A 109 2.88 19.37 4.89
CA ASP A 109 3.25 18.61 6.09
C ASP A 109 2.25 17.47 6.37
N ASP A 110 0.95 17.79 6.23
CA ASP A 110 -0.17 16.87 6.35
C ASP A 110 -1.37 17.32 5.50
N TYR A 111 -2.31 16.40 5.26
CA TYR A 111 -3.52 16.64 4.48
C TYR A 111 -4.60 15.59 4.80
N ASP A 112 -5.85 15.93 4.49
CA ASP A 112 -6.95 14.97 4.57
C ASP A 112 -7.19 14.34 3.20
N VAL A 113 -7.28 13.01 3.15
CA VAL A 113 -7.60 12.26 1.93
C VAL A 113 -8.85 11.44 2.15
N SER A 114 -9.65 11.25 1.11
CA SER A 114 -10.65 10.19 1.09
C SER A 114 -10.64 9.44 -0.25
N ALA A 115 -11.03 8.17 -0.21
CA ALA A 115 -11.23 7.31 -1.36
C ALA A 115 -12.50 6.49 -1.15
N GLY A 116 -13.36 6.38 -2.17
CA GLY A 116 -14.60 5.61 -2.10
C GLY A 116 -15.23 5.38 -3.47
N MET A 117 -16.26 4.55 -3.54
CA MET A 117 -17.03 4.28 -4.75
C MET A 117 -18.39 4.97 -4.66
N PHE A 118 -18.72 5.82 -5.62
CA PHE A 118 -20.07 6.37 -5.72
C PHE A 118 -20.96 5.39 -6.50
N ASN A 119 -22.02 4.91 -5.85
CA ASN A 119 -23.06 4.07 -6.46
C ASN A 119 -24.23 4.95 -6.90
N TYR A 120 -24.52 4.94 -8.20
CA TYR A 120 -25.59 5.76 -8.79
C TYR A 120 -27.01 5.19 -8.57
N ALA A 121 -27.15 3.91 -8.25
CA ALA A 121 -28.45 3.31 -7.94
C ALA A 121 -28.91 3.65 -6.52
N GLU A 122 -27.96 3.68 -5.58
CA GLU A 122 -28.21 4.01 -4.17
C GLU A 122 -28.05 5.50 -3.85
N ASP A 123 -27.54 6.29 -4.81
CA ASP A 123 -27.19 7.71 -4.63
C ASP A 123 -26.27 7.95 -3.41
N GLY A 124 -25.22 7.13 -3.30
CA GLY A 124 -24.41 7.05 -2.08
C GLY A 124 -22.97 6.61 -2.30
N GLN A 125 -22.12 6.85 -1.29
CA GLN A 125 -20.75 6.38 -1.24
C GLN A 125 -20.68 5.00 -0.58
N GLN A 126 -19.92 4.09 -1.18
CA GLN A 126 -19.64 2.75 -0.70
C GLN A 126 -18.13 2.55 -0.52
N GLY A 127 -17.74 1.78 0.51
CA GLY A 127 -16.33 1.50 0.81
C GLY A 127 -15.50 2.75 1.11
N GLN A 128 -16.13 3.89 1.44
CA GLN A 128 -15.40 5.13 1.63
C GLN A 128 -14.55 5.08 2.89
N VAL A 129 -13.28 5.42 2.75
CA VAL A 129 -12.33 5.61 3.85
C VAL A 129 -11.80 7.03 3.80
N SER A 130 -11.53 7.61 4.97
CA SER A 130 -10.95 8.95 5.11
C SER A 130 -9.78 8.93 6.08
N TRP A 131 -8.68 9.56 5.69
CA TRP A 131 -7.45 9.68 6.46
C TRP A 131 -7.21 11.15 6.78
N PRO A 132 -7.62 11.63 7.97
CA PRO A 132 -7.39 13.00 8.38
C PRO A 132 -5.94 13.19 8.82
N LYS A 133 -5.33 14.32 8.45
CA LYS A 133 -3.95 14.68 8.82
C LYS A 133 -2.94 13.56 8.54
N ASP A 134 -3.06 12.94 7.38
CA ASP A 134 -2.11 11.95 6.88
C ASP A 134 -1.04 12.63 6.01
N ASN A 135 0.00 11.91 5.65
CA ASN A 135 1.09 12.38 4.79
C ASN A 135 1.61 11.30 3.84
N GLY A 136 0.83 10.23 3.63
CA GLY A 136 1.14 9.13 2.73
C GLY A 136 0.83 9.43 1.26
N GLN A 137 1.41 8.63 0.37
CA GLN A 137 1.22 8.80 -1.07
C GLN A 137 0.08 7.97 -1.68
N GLU A 138 -0.31 6.89 -1.00
CA GLU A 138 -1.14 5.82 -1.53
C GLU A 138 -2.35 5.62 -0.64
N TYR A 139 -3.55 5.57 -1.22
CA TYR A 139 -4.80 5.36 -0.50
C TYR A 139 -5.74 4.46 -1.29
N TRP A 140 -6.28 3.45 -0.62
CA TRP A 140 -7.23 2.49 -1.17
C TRP A 140 -8.53 2.58 -0.37
N SER A 141 -9.65 2.67 -1.07
CA SER A 141 -10.95 2.50 -0.43
C SER A 141 -11.09 1.08 0.10
N GLU A 142 -12.05 0.89 0.99
CA GLU A 142 -12.57 -0.45 1.27
C GLU A 142 -13.33 -0.98 0.05
N ARG A 143 -13.65 -2.27 0.12
CA ARG A 143 -14.46 -2.97 -0.87
C ARG A 143 -15.83 -2.30 -1.04
N SER A 144 -16.21 -2.10 -2.29
CA SER A 144 -17.60 -1.87 -2.73
C SER A 144 -18.02 -3.08 -3.57
N ASP A 145 -19.21 -3.64 -3.36
CA ASP A 145 -19.62 -4.83 -4.10
C ASP A 145 -19.68 -4.55 -5.61
N ALA A 146 -19.23 -5.46 -6.47
CA ALA A 146 -19.37 -5.32 -7.93
C ALA A 146 -20.80 -5.69 -8.37
N SER A 147 -21.79 -4.94 -7.88
CA SER A 147 -23.18 -5.04 -8.33
C SER A 147 -23.32 -4.56 -9.78
N TYR A 148 -24.40 -4.96 -10.47
CA TYR A 148 -24.77 -4.41 -11.79
C TYR A 148 -25.09 -2.90 -11.78
N ASP A 149 -25.15 -2.29 -10.60
CA ASP A 149 -25.31 -0.85 -10.47
C ASP A 149 -24.12 -0.13 -11.07
N CYS A 150 -24.41 0.97 -11.73
CA CYS A 150 -23.36 1.82 -12.25
C CYS A 150 -22.60 2.51 -11.11
N LYS A 151 -21.26 2.53 -11.18
CA LYS A 151 -20.39 3.14 -10.16
C LYS A 151 -19.32 4.04 -10.75
N ALA A 152 -18.73 4.88 -9.91
CA ALA A 152 -17.52 5.62 -10.23
C ALA A 152 -16.62 5.71 -8.99
N ALA A 153 -15.31 5.54 -9.17
CA ALA A 153 -14.35 5.81 -8.12
C ALA A 153 -14.28 7.32 -7.87
N VAL A 154 -14.34 7.71 -6.60
CA VAL A 154 -14.16 9.09 -6.15
C VAL A 154 -12.98 9.18 -5.21
N GLY A 155 -12.36 10.35 -5.20
CA GLY A 155 -11.31 10.71 -4.26
C GLY A 155 -11.31 12.19 -3.96
N SER A 156 -10.80 12.56 -2.79
CA SER A 156 -10.63 13.95 -2.39
C SER A 156 -9.35 14.18 -1.62
N VAL A 157 -8.82 15.39 -1.73
CA VAL A 157 -7.63 15.85 -1.03
C VAL A 157 -7.90 17.26 -0.50
N ARG A 158 -7.60 17.48 0.78
CA ARG A 158 -7.64 18.80 1.42
C ARG A 158 -6.30 19.07 2.10
N PRO A 159 -5.48 20.01 1.59
CA PRO A 159 -4.27 20.44 2.27
C PRO A 159 -4.55 20.92 3.69
N ALA A 160 -3.63 20.69 4.62
CA ALA A 160 -3.82 21.14 5.98
C ALA A 160 -3.99 22.67 6.07
N GLY A 161 -4.89 23.10 6.95
CA GLY A 161 -5.25 24.52 7.09
C GLY A 161 -6.04 25.11 5.92
N SER A 162 -6.24 24.38 4.82
CA SER A 162 -7.08 24.81 3.70
C SER A 162 -8.57 24.65 4.02
N ALA A 163 -9.37 25.65 3.65
CA ALA A 163 -10.83 25.54 3.63
C ALA A 163 -11.35 24.81 2.37
N THR A 164 -10.49 24.61 1.37
CA THR A 164 -10.86 24.06 0.07
C THR A 164 -10.48 22.59 -0.02
N THR A 165 -11.47 21.75 -0.29
CA THR A 165 -11.29 20.35 -0.69
C THR A 165 -11.29 20.25 -2.21
N TYR A 166 -10.29 19.56 -2.76
CA TYR A 166 -10.22 19.21 -4.17
C TYR A 166 -10.66 17.77 -4.36
N SER A 167 -11.44 17.48 -5.40
CA SER A 167 -11.97 16.14 -5.64
C SER A 167 -11.81 15.72 -7.10
N GLY A 168 -11.88 14.42 -7.33
CA GLY A 168 -11.91 13.79 -8.64
C GLY A 168 -12.84 12.59 -8.64
N GLN A 169 -13.42 12.31 -9.79
CA GLN A 169 -14.34 11.20 -9.99
C GLN A 169 -14.10 10.59 -11.38
N THR A 170 -13.95 9.27 -11.45
CA THR A 170 -13.86 8.52 -12.70
C THR A 170 -15.17 8.56 -13.48
N ASP A 171 -15.13 8.15 -14.75
CA ASP A 171 -16.39 7.97 -15.47
C ASP A 171 -17.26 6.95 -14.76
N LYS A 172 -18.58 7.15 -14.89
CA LYS A 172 -19.58 6.15 -14.54
C LYS A 172 -19.36 4.87 -15.37
N ARG A 173 -19.32 3.72 -14.70
CA ARG A 173 -19.17 2.39 -15.29
C ARG A 173 -20.29 1.48 -14.85
N CYS A 174 -20.87 0.79 -15.82
CA CYS A 174 -21.80 -0.31 -15.77
C CYS A 174 -21.43 -1.23 -16.97
#